data_AF-A0A8R1DNR8-F1
#
_entry.id   AF-A0A8R1DNR8-F1
#
_cell.length_a   1.000
_cell.length_b   1.000
_cell.length_c   1.000
_cell.angle_alpha   90.00
_cell.angle_beta   90.00
_cell.angle_gamma   90.00
#
_symmetry.space_group_name_H-M   'P 1'
#
loop_
_entity.id
_entity.type
_entity.pdbx_description
1 polymer ?
#
loop_
_entity_poly.entity_id
_entity_poly.type
_entity_poly.pdbx_seq_one_letter_code
_entity_poly.pdbx_strand_id
1 'polypeptide(L)' 'MHSFMMKNERMRFMWAEFVFFERWWSLRNESVREDVKKLVDSGRLELATGSWVMTDEANPYFPVSVDNIVEGFQWIYTNF' A
#
# COMPACT_ATOMS: atom_id res chain seq x y z
N MET A 1 -2.71 10.35 7.10
CA MET A 1 -2.65 8.97 7.61
C MET A 1 -1.50 8.79 8.61
N HIS A 2 -0.22 8.86 8.20
CA HIS A 2 0.95 8.64 9.07
C HIS A 2 0.87 9.35 10.44
N SER A 3 0.78 10.68 10.47
CA SER A 3 0.80 11.44 11.73
C SER A 3 -0.38 11.12 12.67
N PHE A 4 -1.53 10.72 12.13
CA PHE A 4 -2.68 10.30 12.93
C PHE A 4 -2.42 8.93 13.55
N MET A 5 -1.92 7.98 12.77
CA MET A 5 -1.63 6.62 13.23
C MET A 5 -0.53 6.59 14.32
N MET A 6 0.50 7.43 14.17
CA MET A 6 1.57 7.54 15.18
C MET A 6 1.08 8.08 16.52
N LYS A 7 0.02 8.90 16.54
CA LYS A 7 -0.55 9.46 17.78
C LYS A 7 -1.61 8.58 18.44
N ASN A 8 -2.17 7.61 17.72
CA ASN A 8 -3.35 6.85 18.16
C ASN A 8 -3.10 5.34 18.07
N GLU A 9 -2.40 4.78 19.06
CA GLU A 9 -1.89 3.39 19.06
C GLU A 9 -2.95 2.30 18.89
N ARG A 10 -4.20 2.56 19.30
CA ARG A 10 -5.31 1.59 19.18
C ARG A 10 -5.98 1.57 17.81
N MET A 11 -5.67 2.54 16.95
CA MET A 11 -6.31 2.65 15.64
C MET A 11 -5.63 1.73 14.63
N ARG A 12 -6.46 1.14 13.76
CA ARG A 12 -6.07 0.37 12.58
C ARG A 12 -6.58 1.07 11.31
N PHE A 13 -5.88 0.88 10.20
CA PHE A 13 -6.25 1.41 8.90
C PHE A 13 -5.88 0.41 7.81
N MET A 14 -6.63 0.42 6.70
CA MET A 14 -6.39 -0.43 5.53
C MET A 14 -6.21 0.45 4.30
N TRP A 15 -5.24 0.12 3.45
CA TRP A 15 -4.97 0.82 2.20
C TRP A 15 -5.03 -0.15 1.02
N ALA A 16 -5.70 0.23 -0.07
CA ALA A 16 -5.91 -0.64 -1.24
C ALA A 16 -5.20 -0.18 -2.52
N GLU A 17 -5.20 1.12 -2.82
CA GLU A 17 -4.71 1.63 -4.11
C GLU A 17 -3.20 1.94 -4.07
N PHE A 18 -2.38 1.02 -4.58
CA PHE A 18 -0.92 1.12 -4.50
C PHE A 18 -0.31 2.20 -5.39
N VAL A 19 -0.96 2.58 -6.50
CA VAL A 19 -0.51 3.71 -7.33
C VAL A 19 -0.40 5.01 -6.52
N PHE A 20 -1.33 5.24 -5.58
CA PHE A 20 -1.29 6.42 -4.72
C PHE A 20 -0.34 6.23 -3.53
N PHE A 21 -0.28 5.02 -2.99
CA PHE A 21 0.62 4.71 -1.89
C PHE A 21 2.08 4.86 -2.31
N GLU A 22 2.47 4.28 -3.45
CA GLU A 22 3.80 4.39 -4.04
C GLU A 22 4.17 5.85 -4.27
N ARG A 23 3.30 6.61 -4.95
CA ARG A 23 3.55 8.01 -5.26
C ARG A 23 3.78 8.85 -3.99
N TRP A 24 3.02 8.56 -2.93
CA TRP A 24 3.22 9.21 -1.64
C TRP A 24 4.54 8.76 -0.99
N TRP A 25 4.83 7.46 -1.01
CA TRP A 25 6.01 6.81 -0.43
C TRP A 25 7.32 7.31 -1.02
N SER A 26 7.38 7.46 -2.35
CA SER A 26 8.58 7.93 -3.05
C SER A 26 8.99 9.35 -2.64
N LEU A 27 8.03 10.16 -2.16
CA LEU A 27 8.24 11.52 -1.66
C LEU A 27 8.52 11.61 -0.15
N ARG A 28 8.51 10.49 0.59
CA ARG A 28 8.79 10.47 2.04
C ARG A 28 10.28 10.27 2.33
N ASN A 29 10.72 10.81 3.47
CA ASN A 29 12.05 10.57 4.00
C ASN A 29 12.12 9.21 4.73
N GLU A 30 13.32 8.77 5.07
CA GLU A 30 13.54 7.45 5.66
C GLU A 30 12.84 7.26 7.00
N SER A 31 12.84 8.29 7.87
CA SER A 31 12.14 8.23 9.16
C SER A 31 10.64 7.93 9.02
N VAL A 32 9.95 8.59 8.08
CA VAL A 32 8.53 8.32 7.84
C VAL A 32 8.32 6.94 7.23
N ARG A 33 9.24 6.46 6.38
CA ARG A 33 9.17 5.11 5.80
C ARG A 33 9.34 4.04 6.87
N GLU A 34 10.30 4.19 7.78
CA GLU A 34 10.51 3.29 8.91
C GLU A 34 9.30 3.22 9.83
N ASP A 35 8.68 4.36 10.15
CA ASP A 35 7.44 4.41 10.94
C ASP A 35 6.32 3.60 10.27
N VAL A 36 6.15 3.75 8.97
CA VAL A 36 5.12 3.04 8.21
C VAL A 36 5.42 1.54 8.14
N LYS A 37 6.68 1.12 7.95
CA LYS A 37 7.07 -0.29 8.03
C LYS A 37 6.68 -0.90 9.38
N LYS A 38 6.96 -0.21 10.49
CA LYS A 38 6.53 -0.66 11.83
C LYS A 38 5.01 -0.75 11.97
N LEU A 39 4.26 0.18 11.36
CA LEU A 39 2.79 0.10 11.34
C LEU A 39 2.29 -1.11 10.55
N VAL A 40 2.95 -1.48 9.45
CA VAL A 40 2.64 -2.69 8.67
C VAL A 40 3.02 -3.95 9.43
N ASP A 41 4.24 -4.03 9.97
CA ASP A 41 4.72 -5.17 10.74
C ASP A 41 3.86 -5.46 11.99
N SER A 42 3.33 -4.41 12.61
CA SER A 42 2.42 -4.53 13.76
C SER A 42 0.96 -4.85 13.38
N GLY A 43 0.64 -4.94 12.08
CA GLY A 43 -0.72 -5.19 11.59
C GLY A 43 -1.70 -4.01 11.79
N ARG A 44 -1.17 -2.83 12.15
CA ARG A 44 -1.96 -1.61 12.35
C ARG A 44 -2.28 -0.91 11.05
N LEU A 45 -1.37 -0.98 10.08
CA LEU A 45 -1.63 -0.59 8.70
C LEU A 45 -1.69 -1.86 7.85
N GLU A 46 -2.87 -2.19 7.36
CA GLU A 46 -3.08 -3.33 6.48
C GLU A 46 -2.96 -2.90 5.02
N LEU A 47 -2.08 -3.57 4.29
CA LEU A 47 -1.87 -3.41 2.85
C LEU A 47 -2.80 -4.40 2.13
N ALA A 48 -4.02 -3.95 1.82
CA ALA A 48 -5.06 -4.80 1.27
C ALA A 48 -5.03 -4.88 -0.25
N THR A 49 -5.47 -6.02 -0.78
CA THR A 49 -5.48 -6.41 -2.20
C THR A 49 -4.08 -6.53 -2.82
N GLY A 50 -3.21 -5.54 -2.62
CA GLY A 50 -1.83 -5.52 -3.10
C GLY A 50 -1.68 -5.07 -4.56
N SER A 51 -2.78 -4.89 -5.28
CA SER A 51 -2.78 -4.49 -6.69
C SER A 51 -2.55 -3.00 -6.90
N TRP A 52 -2.03 -2.62 -8.07
CA TRP A 52 -1.72 -1.23 -8.38
C TRP A 52 -2.95 -0.31 -8.31
N VAL A 53 -4.08 -0.75 -8.87
CA VAL A 53 -5.42 -0.19 -8.66
C VAL A 53 -6.46 -1.28 -8.36
N MET A 54 -7.62 -0.87 -7.87
CA MET A 54 -8.83 -1.70 -7.88
C MET A 54 -9.40 -1.71 -9.31
N THR A 55 -9.01 -2.73 -10.07
CA THR A 55 -9.36 -2.87 -11.49
C THR A 55 -10.86 -3.10 -11.67
N ASP A 56 -11.44 -2.56 -12.74
CA ASP A 56 -12.77 -2.93 -13.19
C ASP A 56 -12.83 -4.45 -13.47
N GLU A 57 -13.94 -5.09 -13.11
CA GLU A 57 -14.11 -6.54 -13.27
C GLU A 57 -14.90 -6.92 -14.53
N ALA A 58 -15.46 -5.94 -15.26
CA ALA A 58 -16.30 -6.20 -16.44
C ALA A 58 -15.56 -6.06 -17.78
N ASN A 59 -14.79 -4.98 -17.97
CA ASN A 59 -14.25 -4.60 -19.28
C ASN A 59 -12.76 -4.92 -19.53
N PRO A 60 -11.86 -4.98 -18.53
CA PRO A 60 -10.44 -5.12 -18.80
C PRO A 60 -10.07 -6.44 -19.47
N TYR A 61 -9.09 -6.37 -20.37
CA TYR A 61 -8.45 -7.56 -20.92
C TYR A 61 -7.68 -8.27 -19.80
N PHE A 62 -7.98 -9.56 -19.58
CA PHE A 62 -7.49 -10.32 -18.41
C PHE A 62 -5.99 -10.17 -18.12
N PRO A 63 -5.06 -10.24 -19.10
CA PRO A 63 -3.65 -10.00 -18.85
C PRO A 63 -3.32 -8.64 -18.22
N VAL A 64 -4.06 -7.57 -18.53
CA VAL A 64 -3.84 -6.25 -17.92
C VAL A 64 -4.21 -6.26 -16.44
N SER A 65 -5.23 -7.03 -16.04
CA SER A 65 -5.57 -7.23 -14.63
C SER A 65 -4.47 -8.00 -13.90
N VAL A 66 -3.84 -8.98 -14.57
CA VAL A 66 -2.68 -9.70 -14.03
C VAL A 66 -1.49 -8.75 -13.86
N ASP A 67 -1.15 -7.95 -14.87
CA ASP A 67 -0.05 -6.98 -14.79
C ASP A 67 -0.29 -5.98 -13.64
N ASN A 68 -1.52 -5.49 -13.48
CA ASN A 68 -1.91 -4.61 -12.37
C ASN A 68 -1.70 -5.25 -11.00
N ILE A 69 -2.00 -6.54 -10.84
CA ILE A 69 -1.71 -7.28 -9.60
C ILE A 69 -0.20 -7.41 -9.41
N VAL A 70 0.51 -7.89 -10.43
CA VAL A 70 1.96 -8.15 -10.36
C VAL A 70 2.73 -6.88 -9.99
N GLU A 71 2.42 -5.75 -10.62
CA GLU A 71 3.09 -4.47 -10.37
C GLU A 71 2.98 -4.06 -8.88
N GLY A 72 1.77 -4.11 -8.33
CA GLY A 72 1.54 -3.75 -6.93
C GLY A 72 2.23 -4.71 -5.97
N PHE A 73 2.15 -6.03 -6.20
CA PHE A 73 2.81 -7.01 -5.34
C PHE A 73 4.34 -6.96 -5.43
N GLN A 74 4.92 -6.71 -6.61
CA GLN A 74 6.36 -6.51 -6.76
C GLN A 74 6.84 -5.29 -5.97
N TRP A 75 6.08 -4.20 -6.03
CA TRP A 75 6.40 -3.00 -5.27
C TRP A 75 6.36 -3.27 -3.76
N ILE A 76 5.33 -3.97 -3.26
CA ILE A 76 5.23 -4.35 -1.84
C ILE A 76 6.43 -5.19 -1.43
N TYR A 77 6.71 -6.28 -2.16
CA TYR A 77 7.83 -7.19 -1.87
C TYR A 77 9.19 -6.49 -1.81
N THR A 78 9.37 -5.42 -2.58
CA THR A 78 10.61 -4.65 -2.61
C THR A 78 10.74 -3.69 -1.42
N ASN A 79 9.62 -3.21 -0.87
CA ASN A 79 9.61 -2.12 0.12
C ASN A 79 9.26 -2.56 1.55
N PHE A 80 8.56 -3.67 1.72
CA PHE A 80 8.09 -4.23 3.00
C PHE A 80 8.54 -5.68 3.13
#